data_AF-A0A1X7SGX6-F1
#
_entry.id   AF-A0A1X7SGX6-F1
#
_cell.length_a   1.000
_cell.length_b   1.000
_cell.length_c   1.000
_cell.angle_alpha   90.00
_cell.angle_beta   90.00
_cell.angle_gamma   90.00
#
_symmetry.space_group_name_H-M   'P 1'
#
loop_
_entity.id
_entity.type
_entity.pdbx_description
1 polymer ?
#
loop_
_entity_poly.entity_id
_entity_poly.type
_entity_poly.pdbx_seq_one_letter_code
_entity_poly.pdbx_strand_id
1 'polypeptide(L)'
;MKAVNKDFVKTVFNLLLVNSDPNLQFEETGETALHMAVANINILLVKALLAFDADPDIKNNNGETPLDIAISIKADLGLTPDIKLALGTLFKFGPVEPKEHDHDHHHRHHRRDHKHNHHVKHARVDINVLNKKEYADKLDTIIDILIESNKLRAKTEKYFSKHSDVPEPQKSNDTYVLSMDGGGMRVLVLTQILVNIEERMSDLASSSVRMYKYFDYIVGTSAGGQTACALAYLKADAYNVRAIMSRARYVIASAASERKGRIEETFQQTFSKFLKMGDIEPSRRVIVTASLAHVIPFELHLMTSYGEPRDGHAGPKERKVWEACHISGAAPYYSPLLFDLKLLDGGLVANNPTLDGMAEIIEQGKKEGKPVKFGMVLSLGTGFSPKEQTKEVELFG
;
A
#
# COMPACT_ATOMS: atom_id res chain seq x y z
N MET A 1 -7.87 -1.13 -18.25
CA MET A 1 -8.99 -0.77 -19.16
C MET A 1 -9.86 -1.96 -19.54
N LYS A 2 -9.43 -2.88 -20.42
CA LYS A 2 -10.26 -4.04 -20.83
C LYS A 2 -10.80 -4.89 -19.67
N ALA A 3 -9.99 -5.11 -18.62
CA ALA A 3 -10.42 -5.85 -17.43
C ALA A 3 -11.49 -5.10 -16.61
N VAL A 4 -11.42 -3.77 -16.55
CA VAL A 4 -12.42 -2.93 -15.87
C VAL A 4 -13.75 -2.95 -16.63
N ASN A 5 -13.71 -2.80 -17.95
CA ASN A 5 -14.90 -2.85 -18.80
C ASN A 5 -15.64 -4.19 -18.73
N LYS A 6 -14.91 -5.29 -18.51
CA LYS A 6 -15.49 -6.63 -18.34
C LYS A 6 -15.83 -6.97 -16.89
N ASP A 7 -15.67 -6.03 -15.97
CA ASP A 7 -15.89 -6.20 -14.54
C ASP A 7 -15.05 -7.32 -13.89
N PHE A 8 -13.86 -7.58 -14.43
CA PHE A 8 -12.95 -8.62 -13.93
C PHE A 8 -12.16 -8.10 -12.73
N VAL A 9 -12.86 -7.91 -11.60
CA VAL A 9 -12.32 -7.34 -10.36
C VAL A 9 -10.98 -7.94 -9.96
N LYS A 10 -10.90 -9.27 -9.87
CA LYS A 10 -9.67 -9.98 -9.48
C LYS A 10 -8.49 -9.69 -10.43
N THR A 11 -8.76 -9.60 -11.73
CA THR A 11 -7.73 -9.29 -12.73
C THR A 11 -7.25 -7.85 -12.58
N VAL A 12 -8.16 -6.90 -12.32
CA VAL A 12 -7.78 -5.50 -12.05
C VAL A 12 -6.89 -5.41 -10.81
N PHE A 13 -7.28 -6.05 -9.70
CA PHE A 13 -6.45 -6.10 -8.49
C PHE A 13 -5.06 -6.69 -8.76
N ASN A 14 -4.98 -7.80 -9.49
CA ASN A 14 -3.70 -8.41 -9.82
C ASN A 14 -2.81 -7.46 -10.65
N LEU A 15 -3.39 -6.75 -11.63
CA LEU A 15 -2.68 -5.76 -12.45
C LEU A 15 -2.13 -4.60 -11.62
N LEU A 16 -2.95 -4.04 -10.72
CA LEU A 16 -2.54 -2.97 -9.81
C LEU A 16 -1.42 -3.42 -8.86
N LEU A 17 -1.52 -4.65 -8.35
CA LEU A 17 -0.49 -5.25 -7.48
C LEU A 17 0.82 -5.55 -8.19
N VAL A 18 0.80 -5.74 -9.51
CA VAL A 18 2.01 -5.84 -10.35
C VAL A 18 2.32 -4.52 -11.04
N ASN A 19 1.98 -3.41 -10.39
CA ASN A 19 2.50 -2.10 -10.73
C ASN A 19 1.98 -1.53 -12.07
N SER A 20 0.74 -1.87 -12.44
CA SER A 20 0.07 -1.21 -13.57
C SER A 20 -0.39 0.19 -13.17
N ASP A 21 -0.06 1.19 -13.98
CA ASP A 21 -0.49 2.59 -13.78
C ASP A 21 -2.02 2.73 -13.99
N PRO A 22 -2.79 3.12 -12.95
CA PRO A 22 -4.24 3.29 -13.06
C PRO A 22 -4.66 4.57 -13.80
N ASN A 23 -3.74 5.50 -14.05
CA ASN A 23 -3.99 6.83 -14.62
C ASN A 23 -3.87 6.89 -16.14
N LEU A 24 -3.46 5.78 -16.77
CA LEU A 24 -3.42 5.67 -18.23
C LEU A 24 -4.80 5.94 -18.85
N GLN A 25 -4.83 6.89 -19.78
CA GLN A 25 -6.03 7.25 -20.55
C GLN A 25 -6.16 6.35 -21.79
N PHE A 26 -7.38 5.90 -22.07
CA PHE A 26 -7.68 5.15 -23.28
C PHE A 26 -7.68 6.09 -24.49
N GLU A 27 -6.92 5.76 -25.53
CA GLU A 27 -6.65 6.66 -26.67
C GLU A 27 -7.92 7.21 -27.34
N GLU A 28 -8.96 6.38 -27.49
CA GLU A 28 -10.17 6.78 -28.20
C GLU A 28 -11.07 7.73 -27.39
N THR A 29 -11.17 7.54 -26.07
CA THR A 29 -12.14 8.26 -25.21
C THR A 29 -11.51 9.20 -24.20
N GLY A 30 -10.20 9.08 -23.95
CA GLY A 30 -9.51 9.77 -22.86
C GLY A 30 -9.88 9.24 -21.47
N GLU A 31 -10.71 8.22 -21.36
CA GLU A 31 -11.15 7.69 -20.06
C GLU A 31 -10.02 6.94 -19.35
N THR A 32 -9.92 7.11 -18.03
CA THR A 32 -9.07 6.28 -17.16
C THR A 32 -9.83 5.07 -16.62
N ALA A 33 -9.11 4.15 -15.96
CA ALA A 33 -9.74 2.99 -15.32
C ALA A 33 -10.82 3.40 -14.31
N LEU A 34 -10.65 4.56 -13.65
CA LEU A 34 -11.58 5.08 -12.67
C LEU A 34 -12.88 5.56 -13.32
N HIS A 35 -12.81 6.22 -14.48
CA HIS A 35 -14.00 6.58 -15.26
C HIS A 35 -14.85 5.34 -15.58
N MET A 36 -14.20 4.29 -16.10
CA MET A 36 -14.86 3.04 -16.46
C MET A 36 -15.47 2.33 -15.25
N ALA A 37 -14.78 2.35 -14.10
CA ALA A 37 -15.30 1.76 -12.86
C ALA A 37 -16.55 2.49 -12.33
N VAL A 38 -16.58 3.82 -12.45
CA VAL A 38 -17.75 4.64 -12.09
C VAL A 38 -18.90 4.38 -13.06
N ALA A 39 -18.65 4.36 -14.38
CA ALA A 39 -19.66 4.06 -15.38
C ALA A 39 -20.32 2.69 -15.16
N ASN A 40 -19.56 1.72 -14.66
CA ASN A 40 -20.04 0.39 -14.30
C ASN A 40 -20.69 0.31 -12.90
N ILE A 41 -20.72 1.41 -12.14
CA ILE A 41 -21.24 1.49 -10.76
C ILE A 41 -20.57 0.44 -9.85
N ASN A 42 -19.27 0.19 -10.08
CA ASN A 42 -18.50 -0.77 -9.30
C ASN A 42 -17.76 -0.07 -8.16
N ILE A 43 -18.40 0.00 -6.99
CA ILE A 43 -17.83 0.57 -5.75
C ILE A 43 -16.48 -0.07 -5.40
N LEU A 44 -16.35 -1.39 -5.57
CA LEU A 44 -15.14 -2.11 -5.18
C LEU A 44 -13.96 -1.71 -6.07
N LEU A 45 -14.16 -1.59 -7.38
CA LEU A 45 -13.14 -1.11 -8.30
C LEU A 45 -12.82 0.37 -8.09
N VAL A 46 -13.80 1.21 -7.80
CA VAL A 46 -13.58 2.62 -7.45
C VAL A 46 -12.66 2.72 -6.22
N LYS A 47 -12.99 2.02 -5.13
CA LYS A 47 -12.16 1.98 -3.91
C LYS A 47 -10.76 1.44 -4.18
N ALA A 48 -10.66 0.37 -4.96
CA ALA A 48 -9.38 -0.25 -5.30
C ALA A 48 -8.50 0.73 -6.09
N LEU A 49 -9.01 1.29 -7.18
CA LEU A 49 -8.25 2.21 -8.02
C LEU A 49 -7.75 3.42 -7.22
N LEU A 50 -8.61 4.05 -6.41
CA LEU A 50 -8.22 5.18 -5.54
C LEU A 50 -7.17 4.78 -4.50
N ALA A 51 -7.24 3.57 -3.94
CA ALA A 51 -6.24 3.07 -2.99
C ALA A 51 -4.87 2.84 -3.66
N PHE A 52 -4.84 2.60 -4.97
CA PHE A 52 -3.63 2.46 -5.79
C PHE A 52 -3.26 3.77 -6.52
N ASP A 53 -3.68 4.91 -5.96
CA ASP A 53 -3.36 6.27 -6.42
C ASP A 53 -3.91 6.65 -7.81
N ALA A 54 -5.05 6.06 -8.20
CA ALA A 54 -5.82 6.57 -9.32
C ALA A 54 -6.27 8.01 -9.06
N ASP A 55 -6.07 8.88 -10.04
CA ASP A 55 -6.37 10.30 -9.98
C ASP A 55 -7.83 10.57 -10.38
N PRO A 56 -8.68 10.99 -9.43
CA PRO A 56 -10.08 11.35 -9.67
C PRO A 56 -10.27 12.70 -10.38
N ASP A 57 -9.21 13.48 -10.61
CA ASP A 57 -9.32 14.79 -11.28
C ASP A 57 -8.91 14.75 -12.77
N ILE A 58 -8.41 13.60 -13.27
CA ILE A 58 -8.15 13.41 -14.70
C ILE A 58 -9.46 13.53 -15.49
N LYS A 59 -9.41 14.27 -16.60
CA LYS A 59 -10.54 14.47 -17.50
C LYS A 59 -10.43 13.61 -18.74
N ASN A 60 -11.55 13.03 -19.17
CA ASN A 60 -11.66 12.37 -20.46
C ASN A 60 -11.70 13.38 -21.64
N ASN A 61 -11.85 12.88 -22.88
CA ASN A 61 -11.90 13.72 -24.09
C ASN A 61 -13.12 14.66 -24.13
N ASN A 62 -14.16 14.40 -23.32
CA ASN A 62 -15.31 15.28 -23.16
C ASN A 62 -15.11 16.36 -22.08
N GLY A 63 -13.97 16.33 -21.37
CA GLY A 63 -13.70 17.23 -20.25
C GLY A 63 -14.35 16.80 -18.93
N GLU A 64 -14.86 15.56 -18.85
CA GLU A 64 -15.54 15.00 -17.68
C GLU A 64 -14.54 14.27 -16.79
N THR A 65 -14.62 14.48 -15.48
CA THR A 65 -13.98 13.67 -14.45
C THR A 65 -14.81 12.42 -14.13
N PRO A 66 -14.29 11.42 -13.41
CA PRO A 66 -15.09 10.32 -12.86
C PRO A 66 -16.26 10.81 -12.00
N LEU A 67 -16.10 11.93 -11.27
CA LEU A 67 -17.20 12.52 -10.49
C LEU A 67 -18.28 13.08 -11.42
N ASP A 68 -17.91 13.76 -12.51
CA ASP A 68 -18.86 14.28 -13.50
C ASP A 68 -19.68 13.14 -14.13
N ILE A 69 -19.04 11.99 -14.44
CA ILE A 69 -19.74 10.79 -14.92
C ILE A 69 -20.76 10.28 -13.89
N ALA A 70 -20.36 10.15 -12.62
CA ALA A 70 -21.28 9.69 -11.56
C ALA A 70 -22.52 10.58 -11.44
N ILE A 71 -22.31 11.90 -11.54
CA ILE A 71 -23.35 12.92 -11.48
C ILE A 71 -24.29 12.82 -12.68
N SER A 72 -23.72 12.69 -13.89
CA SER A 72 -24.45 12.55 -15.14
C SER A 72 -25.37 11.32 -15.10
N ILE A 73 -24.85 10.17 -14.66
CA ILE A 73 -25.65 8.95 -14.48
C ILE A 73 -26.79 9.17 -13.49
N LYS A 74 -26.55 9.89 -12.37
CA LYS A 74 -27.59 10.17 -11.37
C LYS A 74 -28.70 11.07 -11.95
N ALA A 75 -28.32 12.08 -12.73
CA ALA A 75 -29.23 13.00 -13.39
C ALA A 75 -30.10 12.28 -14.45
N ASP A 76 -29.51 11.39 -15.25
CA ASP A 76 -30.21 10.58 -16.25
C ASP A 76 -31.25 9.63 -15.63
N LEU A 77 -31.03 9.21 -14.38
CA LEU A 77 -32.00 8.45 -13.60
C LEU A 77 -33.16 9.31 -13.07
N GLY A 78 -33.17 10.62 -13.31
CA GLY A 78 -34.20 11.54 -12.81
C GLY A 78 -34.16 11.72 -11.29
N LEU A 79 -33.00 11.48 -10.67
CA LEU A 79 -32.77 11.67 -9.25
C LEU A 79 -32.12 13.05 -9.06
N THR A 80 -32.77 13.95 -8.32
CA THR A 80 -32.25 15.31 -8.11
C THR A 80 -30.90 15.27 -7.41
N PRO A 81 -29.90 16.00 -7.90
CA PRO A 81 -28.64 16.10 -7.21
C PRO A 81 -28.78 17.00 -5.98
N ASP A 82 -28.55 16.40 -4.82
CA ASP A 82 -28.54 17.06 -3.51
C ASP A 82 -27.50 18.20 -3.44
N ILE A 83 -27.66 19.11 -2.48
CA ILE A 83 -26.79 20.28 -2.21
C ILE A 83 -25.28 19.92 -2.12
N LYS A 84 -24.93 18.66 -1.82
CA LYS A 84 -23.55 18.11 -1.91
C LYS A 84 -22.92 18.30 -3.30
N LEU A 85 -23.73 18.28 -4.37
CA LEU A 85 -23.31 18.46 -5.77
C LEU A 85 -22.76 19.87 -6.05
N ALA A 86 -23.43 20.89 -5.50
CA ALA A 86 -23.02 22.29 -5.66
C ALA A 86 -21.69 22.56 -4.92
N LEU A 87 -21.43 21.86 -3.82
CA LEU A 87 -20.17 21.96 -3.08
C LEU A 87 -19.00 21.31 -3.83
N GLY A 88 -19.19 20.13 -4.45
CA GLY A 88 -18.13 19.47 -5.23
C GLY A 88 -17.67 20.28 -6.45
N THR A 89 -18.57 21.02 -7.09
CA THR A 89 -18.24 21.92 -8.22
C THR A 89 -17.65 23.26 -7.77
N LEU A 90 -17.91 23.72 -6.55
CA LEU A 90 -17.29 24.91 -5.94
C LEU A 90 -15.84 24.67 -5.49
N PHE A 91 -15.47 23.44 -5.16
CA PHE A 91 -14.11 23.04 -4.80
C PHE A 91 -13.27 22.59 -6.01
N LYS A 92 -13.31 23.36 -7.11
CA LYS A 92 -12.26 23.29 -8.14
C LYS A 92 -10.94 23.73 -7.52
N PHE A 93 -10.22 22.82 -6.88
CA PHE A 93 -8.82 23.00 -6.53
C PHE A 93 -7.98 22.69 -7.76
N GLY A 94 -8.03 23.58 -8.75
CA GLY A 94 -7.01 23.60 -9.80
C GLY A 94 -5.70 24.17 -9.23
N PRO A 95 -4.54 23.84 -9.83
CA PRO A 95 -3.26 24.38 -9.40
C PRO A 95 -3.30 25.91 -9.48
N VAL A 96 -2.71 26.57 -8.48
CA VAL A 96 -2.46 28.02 -8.55
C VAL A 96 -1.44 28.24 -9.66
N GLU A 97 -1.89 28.63 -10.85
CA GLU A 97 -1.00 29.14 -11.89
C GLU A 97 -0.25 30.37 -11.35
N PRO A 98 1.08 30.45 -11.51
CA PRO A 98 1.79 31.68 -11.24
C PRO A 98 1.42 32.71 -12.32
N LYS A 99 0.83 33.82 -11.88
CA LYS A 99 0.65 35.01 -12.73
C LYS A 99 2.01 35.67 -12.94
N GLU A 100 2.49 35.71 -14.18
CA GLU A 100 3.27 36.85 -14.68
C GLU A 100 2.88 37.21 -16.13
N HIS A 101 2.62 38.51 -16.29
CA HIS A 101 2.55 39.29 -17.52
C HIS A 101 3.90 39.19 -18.29
N ASP A 102 4.04 39.28 -19.61
CA ASP A 102 3.54 40.30 -20.55
C ASP A 102 3.75 39.86 -22.02
N HIS A 103 2.91 40.44 -22.89
CA HIS A 103 3.06 40.74 -24.34
C HIS A 103 3.87 39.80 -25.27
N ASP A 104 3.26 39.28 -26.34
CA ASP A 104 3.10 40.03 -27.61
C ASP A 104 2.29 39.26 -28.69
N HIS A 105 1.84 40.02 -29.68
CA HIS A 105 0.92 39.72 -30.79
C HIS A 105 1.10 38.42 -31.60
N HIS A 106 -0.02 37.82 -32.04
CA HIS A 106 -0.44 37.85 -33.46
C HIS A 106 -1.79 37.16 -33.76
N HIS A 107 -2.51 37.77 -34.71
CA HIS A 107 -3.78 37.39 -35.31
C HIS A 107 -3.89 35.94 -35.82
N ARG A 108 -5.08 35.32 -35.76
CA ARG A 108 -6.01 35.18 -36.92
C ARG A 108 -7.22 34.28 -36.66
N HIS A 109 -8.35 34.78 -37.19
CA HIS A 109 -9.53 34.12 -37.75
C HIS A 109 -10.47 33.25 -36.88
N HIS A 110 -11.66 33.83 -36.71
CA HIS A 110 -12.95 33.14 -36.65
C HIS A 110 -13.07 31.95 -37.61
N ARG A 111 -13.49 30.80 -37.07
CA ARG A 111 -14.58 30.02 -37.66
C ARG A 111 -15.55 29.57 -36.56
N ARG A 112 -16.81 29.96 -36.73
CA ARG A 112 -17.96 29.34 -36.07
C ARG A 112 -18.14 27.99 -36.76
N ASP A 113 -18.02 26.89 -36.01
CA ASP A 113 -18.55 25.62 -36.46
C ASP A 113 -19.37 24.98 -35.34
N HIS A 114 -20.51 24.45 -35.75
CA HIS A 114 -21.65 24.08 -34.95
C HIS A 114 -21.32 23.00 -33.91
N LYS A 115 -21.74 23.24 -32.66
CA LYS A 115 -21.82 22.23 -31.59
C LYS A 115 -22.70 21.07 -32.06
N HIS A 116 -22.09 19.96 -32.49
CA HIS A 116 -22.75 18.67 -32.54
C HIS A 116 -22.65 18.04 -31.16
N ASN A 117 -23.79 18.02 -30.47
CA ASN A 117 -23.97 17.40 -29.17
C ASN A 117 -23.99 15.87 -29.37
N HIS A 118 -22.81 15.24 -29.44
CA HIS A 118 -22.70 13.78 -29.38
C HIS A 118 -22.75 13.35 -27.92
N HIS A 119 -23.97 13.12 -27.41
CA HIS A 119 -24.15 12.26 -26.24
C HIS A 119 -23.64 10.87 -26.62
N VAL A 120 -22.47 10.51 -26.09
CA VAL A 120 -22.00 9.13 -26.07
C VAL A 120 -23.03 8.36 -25.24
N LYS A 121 -23.74 7.44 -25.88
CA LYS A 121 -24.65 6.52 -25.19
C LYS A 121 -23.79 5.64 -24.28
N HIS A 122 -23.62 6.03 -23.02
CA HIS A 122 -23.20 5.08 -21.99
C HIS A 122 -24.16 3.87 -22.06
N ALA A 123 -23.61 2.66 -21.98
CA ALA A 123 -24.36 1.43 -22.13
C ALA A 123 -25.61 1.49 -21.23
N ARG A 124 -26.79 1.58 -21.86
CA ARG A 124 -28.08 1.65 -21.15
C ARG A 124 -28.23 0.36 -20.36
N VAL A 125 -28.00 0.43 -19.06
CA VAL A 125 -28.38 -0.62 -18.13
C VAL A 125 -29.92 -0.65 -18.11
N ASP A 126 -30.52 -1.79 -18.45
CA ASP A 126 -31.97 -2.00 -18.35
C ASP A 126 -32.38 -2.04 -16.86
N ILE A 127 -32.83 -0.90 -16.33
CA ILE A 127 -33.20 -0.74 -14.92
C ILE A 127 -34.70 -0.98 -14.74
N ASN A 128 -35.07 -2.16 -14.25
CA ASN A 128 -36.39 -2.38 -13.63
C ASN A 128 -36.51 -1.54 -12.34
N VAL A 129 -37.71 -1.02 -12.03
CA VAL A 129 -37.94 0.00 -10.97
C VAL A 129 -37.45 -0.42 -9.57
N LEU A 130 -37.50 -1.72 -9.23
CA LEU A 130 -36.95 -2.26 -7.97
C LEU A 130 -35.41 -2.14 -7.88
N ASN A 131 -34.73 -2.13 -9.02
CA ASN A 131 -33.28 -2.01 -9.15
C ASN A 131 -32.82 -0.54 -9.05
N LYS A 132 -33.72 0.43 -9.32
CA LYS A 132 -33.37 1.86 -9.38
C LYS A 132 -32.90 2.45 -8.06
N LYS A 133 -33.51 2.03 -6.93
CA LYS A 133 -33.13 2.50 -5.59
C LYS A 133 -31.76 1.96 -5.18
N GLU A 134 -31.52 0.66 -5.37
CA GLU A 134 -30.22 0.05 -5.07
C GLU A 134 -29.10 0.67 -5.93
N TYR A 135 -29.38 0.95 -7.20
CA TYR A 135 -28.46 1.66 -8.09
C TYR A 135 -28.18 3.09 -7.60
N ALA A 136 -29.21 3.81 -7.14
CA ALA A 136 -29.06 5.15 -6.56
C ALA A 136 -28.17 5.13 -5.31
N ASP A 137 -28.41 4.20 -4.38
CA ASP A 137 -27.65 4.08 -3.13
C ASP A 137 -26.17 3.75 -3.42
N LYS A 138 -25.91 2.88 -4.40
CA LYS A 138 -24.53 2.58 -4.84
C LYS A 138 -23.84 3.78 -5.47
N LEU A 139 -24.56 4.53 -6.29
CA LEU A 139 -24.03 5.73 -6.93
C LEU A 139 -23.75 6.85 -5.92
N ASP A 140 -24.62 7.02 -4.93
CA ASP A 140 -24.39 7.96 -3.81
C ASP A 140 -23.15 7.58 -3.02
N THR A 141 -22.94 6.28 -2.79
CA THR A 141 -21.72 5.77 -2.18
C THR A 141 -20.47 6.11 -3.01
N ILE A 142 -20.53 5.94 -4.34
CA ILE A 142 -19.43 6.30 -5.24
C ILE A 142 -19.13 7.80 -5.19
N ILE A 143 -20.18 8.63 -5.26
CA ILE A 143 -20.05 10.09 -5.19
C ILE A 143 -19.38 10.50 -3.87
N ASP A 144 -19.85 9.96 -2.74
CA ASP A 144 -19.26 10.26 -1.43
C ASP A 144 -17.79 9.82 -1.34
N ILE A 145 -17.44 8.67 -1.91
CA ILE A 145 -16.03 8.20 -1.98
C ILE A 145 -15.16 9.15 -2.80
N LEU A 146 -15.62 9.56 -3.98
CA LEU A 146 -14.87 10.46 -4.87
C LEU A 146 -14.68 11.84 -4.22
N ILE A 147 -15.74 12.39 -3.61
CA ILE A 147 -15.66 13.67 -2.91
C ILE A 147 -14.67 13.60 -1.75
N GLU A 148 -14.73 12.56 -0.92
CA GLU A 148 -13.81 12.42 0.21
C GLU A 148 -12.36 12.19 -0.27
N SER A 149 -12.17 11.45 -1.37
CA SER A 149 -10.85 11.26 -1.98
C SER A 149 -10.24 12.60 -2.44
N ASN A 150 -10.98 13.41 -3.19
CA ASN A 150 -10.52 14.73 -3.64
C ASN A 150 -10.21 15.64 -2.46
N LYS A 151 -11.08 15.66 -1.44
CA LYS A 151 -10.89 16.46 -0.23
C LYS A 151 -9.62 16.04 0.53
N LEU A 152 -9.35 14.75 0.65
CA LEU A 152 -8.14 14.24 1.30
C LEU A 152 -6.88 14.58 0.48
N ARG A 153 -6.93 14.45 -0.84
CA ARG A 153 -5.84 14.86 -1.75
C ARG A 153 -5.53 16.35 -1.62
N ALA A 154 -6.55 17.22 -1.73
CA ALA A 154 -6.39 18.66 -1.57
C ALA A 154 -5.85 19.05 -0.19
N LYS A 155 -6.30 18.38 0.88
CA LYS A 155 -5.76 18.58 2.24
C LYS A 155 -4.27 18.21 2.30
N THR A 156 -3.90 17.10 1.66
CA THR A 156 -2.53 16.58 1.60
C THR A 156 -1.62 17.54 0.83
N GLU A 157 -2.04 17.98 -0.35
CA GLU A 157 -1.34 18.99 -1.15
C GLU A 157 -1.17 20.31 -0.41
N LYS A 158 -2.23 20.81 0.24
CA LYS A 158 -2.18 22.02 1.06
C LYS A 158 -1.25 21.89 2.26
N TYR A 159 -1.16 20.71 2.86
CA TYR A 159 -0.24 20.47 3.96
C TYR A 159 1.21 20.53 3.46
N PHE A 160 1.53 19.82 2.38
CA PHE A 160 2.89 19.71 1.86
C PHE A 160 3.37 20.95 1.10
N SER A 161 2.48 21.75 0.52
CA SER A 161 2.87 23.07 -0.01
C SER A 161 3.36 24.03 1.07
N LYS A 162 2.99 23.78 2.33
CA LYS A 162 3.49 24.51 3.51
C LYS A 162 4.67 23.81 4.23
N HIS A 163 4.94 22.55 3.90
CA HIS A 163 5.96 21.71 4.52
C HIS A 163 6.70 20.96 3.41
N SER A 164 7.41 21.72 2.59
CA SER A 164 8.13 21.20 1.41
C SER A 164 9.44 20.51 1.76
N ASP A 165 9.92 20.67 2.99
CA ASP A 165 11.21 20.13 3.41
C ASP A 165 11.15 18.62 3.53
N VAL A 166 12.03 17.95 2.77
CA VAL A 166 12.26 16.51 2.92
C VAL A 166 13.26 16.31 4.04
N PRO A 167 13.00 15.39 4.99
CA PRO A 167 13.99 15.07 6.01
C PRO A 167 15.30 14.62 5.34
N GLU A 168 16.44 15.01 5.87
CA GLU A 168 17.71 14.49 5.35
C GLU A 168 17.97 13.08 5.92
N PRO A 169 18.46 12.13 5.09
CA PRO A 169 18.92 10.84 5.59
C PRO A 169 20.05 11.04 6.61
N GLN A 170 19.82 10.63 7.86
CA GLN A 170 20.82 10.41 8.91
C GLN A 170 21.96 11.45 9.02
N LYS A 171 21.67 12.64 9.56
CA LYS A 171 22.69 13.58 10.07
C LYS A 171 22.70 13.74 11.60
N SER A 172 21.83 13.04 12.32
CA SER A 172 21.69 13.15 13.77
C SER A 172 22.20 11.91 14.50
N ASN A 173 22.57 12.06 15.77
CA ASN A 173 22.90 10.94 16.66
C ASN A 173 21.64 10.20 17.18
N ASP A 174 20.44 10.64 16.81
CA ASP A 174 19.19 9.98 17.21
C ASP A 174 18.92 8.74 16.34
N THR A 175 18.21 7.76 16.89
CA THR A 175 17.86 6.49 16.25
C THR A 175 16.47 6.55 15.62
N TYR A 176 16.38 6.13 14.36
CA TYR A 176 15.16 6.11 13.56
C TYR A 176 14.72 4.67 13.28
N VAL A 177 13.46 4.35 13.58
CA VAL A 177 12.94 2.98 13.50
C VAL A 177 11.72 2.92 12.59
N LEU A 178 11.73 1.98 11.63
CA LEU A 178 10.56 1.54 10.88
C LEU A 178 10.10 0.20 11.43
N SER A 179 8.87 0.12 11.92
CA SER A 179 8.26 -1.10 12.46
C SER A 179 7.06 -1.51 11.62
N MET A 180 6.98 -2.79 11.23
CA MET A 180 5.96 -3.30 10.31
C MET A 180 5.26 -4.53 10.86
N ASP A 181 3.93 -4.43 10.98
CA ASP A 181 3.10 -5.49 11.52
C ASP A 181 3.04 -6.74 10.64
N GLY A 182 2.76 -7.87 11.26
CA GLY A 182 2.30 -9.06 10.57
C GLY A 182 0.91 -8.87 9.94
N GLY A 183 0.52 -9.79 9.04
CA GLY A 183 -0.80 -9.68 8.38
C GLY A 183 -1.04 -10.54 7.15
N GLY A 184 -0.13 -11.44 6.77
CA GLY A 184 -0.30 -12.30 5.60
C GLY A 184 -0.60 -11.49 4.33
N MET A 185 -1.72 -11.77 3.66
CA MET A 185 -2.16 -11.03 2.46
C MET A 185 -2.38 -9.53 2.71
N ARG A 186 -2.74 -9.14 3.94
CA ARG A 186 -2.99 -7.73 4.28
C ARG A 186 -1.74 -6.86 4.29
N VAL A 187 -0.55 -7.47 4.22
CA VAL A 187 0.71 -6.73 4.03
C VAL A 187 0.69 -5.84 2.79
N LEU A 188 -0.16 -6.14 1.81
CA LEU A 188 -0.32 -5.33 0.60
C LEU A 188 -0.88 -3.93 0.90
N VAL A 189 -1.63 -3.76 2.00
CA VAL A 189 -2.06 -2.45 2.50
C VAL A 189 -0.86 -1.68 3.06
N LEU A 190 -0.02 -2.36 3.85
CA LEU A 190 1.19 -1.77 4.42
C LEU A 190 2.17 -1.33 3.32
N THR A 191 2.40 -2.17 2.31
CA THR A 191 3.28 -1.81 1.20
C THR A 191 2.71 -0.68 0.35
N GLN A 192 1.38 -0.56 0.22
CA GLN A 192 0.76 0.61 -0.41
C GLN A 192 1.04 1.90 0.37
N ILE A 193 0.99 1.86 1.71
CA ILE A 193 1.34 3.01 2.55
C ILE A 193 2.81 3.40 2.31
N LEU A 194 3.72 2.42 2.26
CA LEU A 194 5.14 2.68 1.96
C LEU A 194 5.33 3.34 0.58
N VAL A 195 4.61 2.86 -0.45
CA VAL A 195 4.65 3.45 -1.81
C VAL A 195 4.25 4.91 -1.76
N ASN A 196 3.10 5.21 -1.16
CA ASN A 196 2.58 6.58 -1.10
C ASN A 196 3.51 7.52 -0.31
N ILE A 197 4.17 7.03 0.75
CA ILE A 197 5.16 7.81 1.51
C ILE A 197 6.40 8.08 0.63
N GLU A 198 6.96 7.04 0.01
CA GLU A 198 8.20 7.15 -0.76
C GLU A 198 8.05 8.01 -2.03
N GLU A 199 6.93 7.88 -2.74
CA GLU A 199 6.57 8.71 -3.89
C GLU A 199 6.44 10.17 -3.46
N ARG A 200 5.68 10.45 -2.39
CA ARG A 200 5.51 11.81 -1.88
C ARG A 200 6.84 12.44 -1.46
N MET A 201 7.70 11.69 -0.78
CA MET A 201 9.03 12.19 -0.43
C MET A 201 9.89 12.43 -1.67
N SER A 202 9.75 11.61 -2.70
CA SER A 202 10.48 11.79 -3.96
C SER A 202 10.02 13.03 -4.72
N ASP A 203 8.72 13.30 -4.76
CA ASP A 203 8.14 14.50 -5.36
C ASP A 203 8.68 15.77 -4.68
N LEU A 204 8.64 15.80 -3.35
CA LEU A 204 9.15 16.93 -2.56
C LEU A 204 10.66 17.13 -2.74
N ALA A 205 11.43 16.05 -2.84
CA ALA A 205 12.87 16.12 -3.04
C ALA A 205 13.27 16.43 -4.49
N SER A 206 12.32 16.41 -5.43
CA SER A 206 12.58 16.40 -6.88
C SER A 206 13.64 15.36 -7.29
N SER A 207 13.73 14.26 -6.54
CA SER A 207 14.74 13.23 -6.70
C SER A 207 14.31 11.93 -6.05
N SER A 208 14.92 10.83 -6.47
CA SER A 208 14.55 9.49 -6.02
C SER A 208 14.89 9.26 -4.54
N VAL A 209 13.86 9.13 -3.69
CA VAL A 209 13.99 8.79 -2.28
C VAL A 209 13.89 7.29 -2.07
N ARG A 210 14.60 6.76 -1.07
CA ARG A 210 14.54 5.35 -0.69
C ARG A 210 14.32 5.20 0.81
N MET A 211 13.20 4.62 1.20
CA MET A 211 12.76 4.49 2.59
C MET A 211 13.84 3.87 3.48
N TYR A 212 14.51 2.82 2.99
CA TYR A 212 15.52 2.12 3.78
C TYR A 212 16.74 2.97 4.17
N LYS A 213 16.94 4.15 3.56
CA LYS A 213 18.04 5.09 3.90
C LYS A 213 17.72 5.99 5.10
N TYR A 214 16.48 6.03 5.54
CA TYR A 214 15.99 6.94 6.59
C TYR A 214 15.90 6.29 7.96
N PHE A 215 16.07 4.97 8.04
CA PHE A 215 15.89 4.19 9.25
C PHE A 215 17.15 3.41 9.59
N ASP A 216 17.67 3.62 10.79
CA ASP A 216 18.75 2.81 11.37
C ASP A 216 18.29 1.37 11.61
N TYR A 217 17.04 1.22 12.03
CA TYR A 217 16.43 -0.08 12.31
C TYR A 217 15.15 -0.29 11.51
N ILE A 218 15.06 -1.44 10.86
CA ILE A 218 13.85 -1.91 10.20
C ILE A 218 13.41 -3.21 10.88
N VAL A 219 12.26 -3.15 11.56
CA VAL A 219 11.71 -4.20 12.39
C VAL A 219 10.44 -4.73 11.73
N GLY A 220 10.24 -6.04 11.71
CA GLY A 220 9.00 -6.59 11.17
C GLY A 220 8.64 -7.99 11.66
N THR A 221 7.33 -8.24 11.65
CA THR A 221 6.74 -9.54 11.99
C THR A 221 6.10 -10.18 10.76
N SER A 222 6.29 -11.48 10.55
CA SER A 222 5.62 -12.23 9.49
C SER A 222 5.83 -11.60 8.11
N ALA A 223 4.76 -11.33 7.38
CA ALA A 223 4.81 -10.61 6.11
C ALA A 223 5.45 -9.21 6.24
N GLY A 224 5.31 -8.52 7.38
CA GLY A 224 6.04 -7.29 7.70
C GLY A 224 7.54 -7.52 7.86
N GLY A 225 7.96 -8.65 8.45
CA GLY A 225 9.36 -9.08 8.54
C GLY A 225 9.97 -9.39 7.16
N GLN A 226 9.20 -10.02 6.27
CA GLN A 226 9.61 -10.24 4.88
C GLN A 226 9.75 -8.92 4.11
N THR A 227 8.84 -7.98 4.37
CA THR A 227 8.89 -6.62 3.82
C THR A 227 10.12 -5.86 4.34
N ALA A 228 10.46 -5.99 5.63
CA ALA A 228 11.67 -5.46 6.23
C ALA A 228 12.92 -5.97 5.52
N CYS A 229 13.00 -7.29 5.31
CA CYS A 229 14.11 -7.89 4.58
C CYS A 229 14.18 -7.39 3.12
N ALA A 230 13.04 -7.27 2.43
CA ALA A 230 13.00 -6.80 1.04
C ALA A 230 13.51 -5.36 0.90
N LEU A 231 13.02 -4.44 1.75
CA LEU A 231 13.52 -3.06 1.80
C LEU A 231 15.01 -3.00 2.12
N ALA A 232 15.42 -3.79 3.12
CA ALA A 232 16.77 -3.76 3.62
C ALA A 232 17.77 -4.42 2.65
N TYR A 233 17.70 -5.73 2.51
CA TYR A 233 18.74 -6.49 1.81
C TYR A 233 18.73 -6.28 0.29
N LEU A 234 17.56 -6.13 -0.32
CA LEU A 234 17.47 -5.91 -1.77
C LEU A 234 17.68 -4.45 -2.16
N LYS A 235 17.68 -3.52 -1.18
CA LYS A 235 17.73 -2.07 -1.40
C LYS A 235 16.66 -1.61 -2.40
N ALA A 236 15.49 -2.28 -2.36
CA ALA A 236 14.37 -2.03 -3.24
C ALA A 236 13.58 -0.80 -2.79
N ASP A 237 13.02 -0.06 -3.75
CA ASP A 237 11.95 0.92 -3.49
C ASP A 237 10.66 0.22 -3.02
N ALA A 238 9.77 1.00 -2.40
CA ALA A 238 8.51 0.51 -1.85
C ALA A 238 7.62 -0.14 -2.93
N TYR A 239 7.71 0.35 -4.16
CA TYR A 239 6.94 -0.11 -5.31
C TYR A 239 7.34 -1.53 -5.74
N ASN A 240 8.65 -1.80 -5.82
CA ASN A 240 9.21 -3.11 -6.08
C ASN A 240 8.97 -4.07 -4.90
N VAL A 241 9.03 -3.57 -3.66
CA VAL A 241 8.69 -4.36 -2.48
C VAL A 241 7.24 -4.85 -2.52
N ARG A 242 6.27 -4.00 -2.90
CA ARG A 242 4.87 -4.41 -3.08
C ARG A 242 4.74 -5.54 -4.11
N ALA A 243 5.42 -5.44 -5.26
CA ALA A 243 5.38 -6.46 -6.30
C ALA A 243 5.99 -7.79 -5.84
N ILE A 244 7.14 -7.76 -5.16
CA ILE A 244 7.79 -8.95 -4.60
C ILE A 244 6.86 -9.61 -3.58
N MET A 245 6.28 -8.82 -2.66
CA MET A 245 5.35 -9.33 -1.65
C MET A 245 4.09 -9.92 -2.30
N SER A 246 3.50 -9.25 -3.29
CA SER A 246 2.35 -9.76 -4.05
C SER A 246 2.63 -11.14 -4.67
N ARG A 247 3.78 -11.31 -5.33
CA ARG A 247 4.18 -12.59 -5.93
C ARG A 247 4.37 -13.68 -4.86
N ALA A 248 5.08 -13.38 -3.77
CA ALA A 248 5.28 -14.34 -2.68
C ALA A 248 3.96 -14.76 -2.03
N ARG A 249 3.04 -13.79 -1.86
CA ARG A 249 1.71 -14.01 -1.33
C ARG A 249 0.87 -14.93 -2.21
N TYR A 250 0.94 -14.79 -3.54
CA TYR A 250 0.26 -15.69 -4.47
C TYR A 250 0.70 -17.15 -4.29
N VAL A 251 2.01 -17.38 -4.10
CA VAL A 251 2.55 -18.73 -3.83
C VAL A 251 2.03 -19.26 -2.50
N ILE A 252 1.99 -18.45 -1.44
CA ILE A 252 1.56 -18.91 -0.11
C ILE A 252 0.04 -19.13 -0.01
N ALA A 253 -0.74 -18.41 -0.81
CA ALA A 253 -2.19 -18.59 -0.92
C ALA A 253 -2.60 -19.79 -1.80
N SER A 254 -1.66 -20.41 -2.52
CA SER A 254 -1.95 -21.57 -3.37
C SER A 254 -2.34 -22.82 -2.56
N ALA A 255 -2.94 -23.81 -3.22
CA ALA A 255 -3.34 -25.06 -2.57
C ALA A 255 -2.14 -25.77 -1.94
N ALA A 256 -2.34 -26.44 -0.81
CA ALA A 256 -1.26 -27.09 -0.05
C ALA A 256 -0.44 -28.09 -0.88
N SER A 257 -1.09 -28.81 -1.80
CA SER A 257 -0.45 -29.72 -2.77
C SER A 257 0.56 -29.00 -3.67
N GLU A 258 0.31 -27.74 -3.99
CA GLU A 258 1.17 -26.95 -4.84
C GLU A 258 2.20 -26.15 -4.03
N ARG A 259 1.96 -25.82 -2.75
CA ARG A 259 2.89 -25.02 -1.93
C ARG A 259 4.22 -25.69 -1.63
N LYS A 260 4.27 -27.03 -1.63
CA LYS A 260 5.44 -27.80 -1.17
C LYS A 260 6.71 -27.39 -1.96
N GLY A 261 7.75 -26.96 -1.24
CA GLY A 261 9.03 -26.49 -1.82
C GLY A 261 8.97 -25.10 -2.44
N ARG A 262 7.84 -24.68 -3.03
CA ARG A 262 7.72 -23.39 -3.73
C ARG A 262 7.93 -22.17 -2.83
N ILE A 263 7.53 -22.22 -1.56
CA ILE A 263 7.71 -21.10 -0.62
C ILE A 263 9.21 -20.84 -0.39
N GLU A 264 9.96 -21.91 -0.10
CA GLU A 264 11.41 -21.86 0.07
C GLU A 264 12.09 -21.39 -1.21
N GLU A 265 11.77 -22.00 -2.35
CA GLU A 265 12.31 -21.61 -3.66
C GLU A 265 12.06 -20.12 -3.96
N THR A 266 10.86 -19.63 -3.66
CA THR A 266 10.50 -18.22 -3.88
C THR A 266 11.38 -17.28 -3.05
N PHE A 267 11.57 -17.55 -1.75
CA PHE A 267 12.43 -16.72 -0.91
C PHE A 267 13.92 -16.88 -1.25
N GLN A 268 14.36 -18.08 -1.64
CA GLN A 268 15.72 -18.32 -2.10
C GLN A 268 16.04 -17.60 -3.42
N GLN A 269 15.10 -17.54 -4.35
CA GLN A 269 15.23 -16.76 -5.59
C GLN A 269 15.21 -15.25 -5.31
N THR A 270 14.43 -14.82 -4.31
CA THR A 270 14.31 -13.40 -3.96
C THR A 270 15.55 -12.88 -3.22
N PHE A 271 16.02 -13.60 -2.20
CA PHE A 271 17.07 -13.14 -1.28
C PHE A 271 18.42 -13.82 -1.47
N SER A 272 18.58 -14.71 -2.45
CA SER A 272 19.71 -15.66 -2.57
C SER A 272 19.72 -16.75 -1.48
N LYS A 273 20.24 -17.92 -1.84
CA LYS A 273 20.42 -19.06 -0.92
C LYS A 273 21.51 -18.83 0.12
N PHE A 274 22.44 -17.91 -0.16
CA PHE A 274 23.68 -17.75 0.60
C PHE A 274 23.73 -16.45 1.40
N LEU A 275 22.83 -15.50 1.13
CA LEU A 275 22.82 -14.21 1.81
C LEU A 275 22.45 -14.40 3.27
N LYS A 276 23.33 -13.98 4.17
CA LYS A 276 23.13 -14.08 5.62
C LYS A 276 22.55 -12.79 6.18
N MET A 277 21.91 -12.90 7.34
CA MET A 277 21.38 -11.74 8.07
C MET A 277 22.50 -10.74 8.44
N GLY A 278 23.72 -11.22 8.69
CA GLY A 278 24.88 -10.36 8.95
C GLY A 278 25.45 -9.67 7.71
N ASP A 279 25.07 -10.08 6.49
CA ASP A 279 25.57 -9.53 5.22
C ASP A 279 24.80 -8.24 4.84
N ILE A 280 24.70 -7.30 5.78
CA ILE A 280 24.05 -6.00 5.60
C ILE A 280 25.04 -4.86 5.85
N GLU A 281 24.78 -3.71 5.23
CA GLU A 281 25.53 -2.49 5.45
C GLU A 281 25.47 -2.06 6.94
N PRO A 282 26.61 -1.76 7.61
CA PRO A 282 26.64 -1.53 9.06
C PRO A 282 25.77 -0.40 9.60
N SER A 283 25.45 0.58 8.75
CA SER A 283 24.59 1.73 9.07
C SER A 283 23.11 1.35 9.25
N ARG A 284 22.73 0.11 8.91
CA ARG A 284 21.34 -0.34 8.92
C ARG A 284 21.22 -1.71 9.53
N ARG A 285 20.21 -1.87 10.37
CA ARG A 285 19.95 -3.08 11.13
C ARG A 285 18.54 -3.56 10.89
N VAL A 286 18.38 -4.88 10.87
CA VAL A 286 17.09 -5.54 10.65
C VAL A 286 16.79 -6.44 11.83
N ILE A 287 15.54 -6.40 12.29
CA ILE A 287 15.03 -7.28 13.34
C ILE A 287 13.79 -7.98 12.80
N VAL A 288 13.80 -9.30 12.78
CA VAL A 288 12.67 -10.12 12.34
C VAL A 288 12.22 -11.02 13.48
N THR A 289 10.93 -10.98 13.82
CA THR A 289 10.38 -11.77 14.93
C THR A 289 10.11 -13.22 14.55
N ALA A 290 10.29 -14.13 15.50
CA ALA A 290 9.82 -15.52 15.47
C ALA A 290 9.33 -15.92 16.87
N SER A 291 8.63 -17.05 16.99
CA SER A 291 8.17 -17.58 18.27
C SER A 291 8.87 -18.89 18.60
N LEU A 292 9.37 -19.04 19.83
CA LEU A 292 9.96 -20.29 20.33
C LEU A 292 8.85 -21.32 20.57
N ALA A 293 8.71 -22.28 19.66
CA ALA A 293 7.63 -23.27 19.70
C ALA A 293 7.77 -24.33 20.80
N HIS A 294 8.93 -24.38 21.45
CA HIS A 294 9.28 -25.41 22.43
C HIS A 294 9.10 -24.96 23.89
N VAL A 295 8.70 -23.72 24.11
CA VAL A 295 8.43 -23.14 25.43
C VAL A 295 6.93 -22.84 25.54
N ILE A 296 6.33 -23.03 26.72
CA ILE A 296 4.91 -22.72 26.96
C ILE A 296 4.83 -21.81 28.20
N PRO A 297 4.26 -20.59 28.09
CA PRO A 297 3.76 -19.97 26.86
C PRO A 297 4.89 -19.73 25.84
N PHE A 298 4.54 -19.58 24.55
CA PHE A 298 5.54 -19.27 23.52
C PHE A 298 6.26 -17.96 23.87
N GLU A 299 7.59 -17.96 23.71
CA GLU A 299 8.43 -16.80 23.94
C GLU A 299 8.90 -16.18 22.62
N LEU A 300 9.18 -14.88 22.64
CA LEU A 300 9.64 -14.14 21.46
C LEU A 300 11.12 -14.42 21.19
N HIS A 301 11.43 -14.80 19.95
CA HIS A 301 12.79 -14.89 19.44
C HIS A 301 13.04 -13.81 18.38
N LEU A 302 14.10 -13.03 18.55
CA LEU A 302 14.47 -11.98 17.61
C LEU A 302 15.63 -12.43 16.71
N MET A 303 15.35 -12.59 15.43
CA MET A 303 16.36 -12.82 14.40
C MET A 303 16.91 -11.47 13.93
N THR A 304 18.07 -11.09 14.46
CA THR A 304 18.71 -9.80 14.19
C THR A 304 19.79 -9.90 13.12
N SER A 305 20.06 -8.79 12.42
CA SER A 305 21.20 -8.66 11.48
C SER A 305 22.54 -8.37 12.17
N TYR A 306 22.53 -8.29 13.50
CA TYR A 306 23.66 -7.92 14.35
C TYR A 306 23.62 -8.75 15.64
N GLY A 307 24.65 -8.62 16.46
CA GLY A 307 24.77 -9.36 17.72
C GLY A 307 25.24 -10.80 17.48
N GLU A 308 24.99 -11.65 18.47
CA GLU A 308 25.45 -13.03 18.52
C GLU A 308 24.26 -14.01 18.52
N PRO A 309 24.50 -15.31 18.24
CA PRO A 309 23.48 -16.35 18.39
C PRO A 309 22.81 -16.32 19.77
N ARG A 310 21.50 -16.56 19.81
CA ARG A 310 20.67 -16.53 21.04
C ARG A 310 19.66 -17.67 21.02
N ASP A 311 19.19 -18.06 22.21
CA ASP A 311 18.13 -19.06 22.41
C ASP A 311 18.42 -20.43 21.76
N GLY A 312 19.71 -20.78 21.60
CA GLY A 312 20.13 -22.01 20.92
C GLY A 312 19.90 -22.02 19.40
N HIS A 313 19.68 -20.86 18.79
CA HIS A 313 19.39 -20.72 17.37
C HIS A 313 20.46 -19.91 16.63
N ALA A 314 20.63 -20.20 15.33
CA ALA A 314 21.61 -19.56 14.47
C ALA A 314 21.49 -18.02 14.48
N GLY A 315 22.61 -17.34 14.73
CA GLY A 315 22.73 -15.88 14.77
C GLY A 315 22.96 -15.25 13.39
N PRO A 316 23.29 -13.95 13.32
CA PRO A 316 23.37 -13.20 12.05
C PRO A 316 24.38 -13.75 11.04
N LYS A 317 25.51 -14.30 11.52
CA LYS A 317 26.60 -14.84 10.67
C LYS A 317 26.26 -16.20 10.02
N GLU A 318 25.17 -16.83 10.44
CA GLU A 318 24.77 -18.19 10.03
C GLU A 318 23.39 -18.21 9.40
N ARG A 319 22.43 -17.46 9.97
CA ARG A 319 21.05 -17.37 9.51
C ARG A 319 20.99 -16.77 8.12
N LYS A 320 20.37 -17.47 7.18
CA LYS A 320 20.13 -16.90 5.84
C LYS A 320 18.88 -16.02 5.87
N VAL A 321 18.88 -14.94 5.07
CA VAL A 321 17.75 -14.00 5.02
C VAL A 321 16.46 -14.72 4.61
N TRP A 322 16.55 -15.65 3.64
CA TRP A 322 15.38 -16.42 3.21
C TRP A 322 14.81 -17.32 4.32
N GLU A 323 15.67 -17.88 5.20
CA GLU A 323 15.22 -18.67 6.36
C GLU A 323 14.47 -17.78 7.34
N ALA A 324 15.01 -16.60 7.67
CA ALA A 324 14.35 -15.64 8.56
C ALA A 324 12.97 -15.22 8.01
N CYS A 325 12.89 -14.92 6.71
CA CYS A 325 11.64 -14.60 6.01
C CYS A 325 10.62 -15.75 6.07
N HIS A 326 11.07 -16.99 5.86
CA HIS A 326 10.20 -18.16 5.90
C HIS A 326 9.67 -18.40 7.32
N ILE A 327 10.57 -18.45 8.31
CA ILE A 327 10.22 -18.71 9.72
C ILE A 327 9.28 -17.66 10.26
N SER A 328 9.60 -16.38 10.04
CA SER A 328 8.78 -15.30 10.57
C SER A 328 7.35 -15.34 10.05
N GLY A 329 7.15 -15.81 8.81
CA GLY A 329 5.83 -15.97 8.21
C GLY A 329 5.25 -17.39 8.32
N ALA A 330 5.85 -18.27 9.12
CA ALA A 330 5.46 -19.68 9.23
C ALA A 330 4.26 -19.88 10.16
N ALA A 331 3.12 -19.27 9.80
CA ALA A 331 1.90 -19.43 10.57
C ALA A 331 1.45 -20.91 10.49
N PRO A 332 1.07 -21.56 11.62
CA PRO A 332 0.85 -23.02 11.70
C PRO A 332 -0.07 -23.65 10.63
N TYR A 333 -1.00 -22.87 10.08
CA TYR A 333 -1.93 -23.32 9.03
C TYR A 333 -1.46 -23.03 7.59
N TYR A 334 -0.54 -22.09 7.41
CA TYR A 334 -0.24 -21.49 6.10
C TYR A 334 1.14 -21.88 5.55
N SER A 335 2.13 -22.18 6.41
CA SER A 335 3.47 -22.57 5.96
C SER A 335 3.96 -23.81 6.71
N PRO A 336 4.61 -24.77 6.04
CA PRO A 336 5.29 -25.85 6.73
C PRO A 336 6.47 -25.30 7.54
N LEU A 337 6.73 -25.91 8.69
CA LEU A 337 7.93 -25.64 9.48
C LEU A 337 9.18 -26.07 8.70
N LEU A 338 10.27 -25.31 8.85
CA LEU A 338 11.59 -25.81 8.51
C LEU A 338 11.92 -26.93 9.51
N PHE A 339 12.14 -28.15 8.99
CA PHE A 339 12.13 -29.40 9.74
C PHE A 339 13.03 -29.40 10.99
N ASP A 340 14.12 -28.64 10.95
CA ASP A 340 15.13 -28.58 12.01
C ASP A 340 14.97 -27.38 12.96
N LEU A 341 13.99 -26.49 12.72
CA LEU A 341 13.84 -25.24 13.45
C LEU A 341 12.56 -25.24 14.28
N LYS A 342 12.72 -25.23 15.60
CA LYS A 342 11.63 -25.10 16.59
C LYS A 342 11.08 -23.66 16.69
N LEU A 343 10.99 -22.98 15.55
CA LEU A 343 10.57 -21.58 15.42
C LEU A 343 9.30 -21.47 14.58
N LEU A 344 8.35 -20.67 15.05
CA LEU A 344 7.08 -20.37 14.40
C LEU A 344 6.98 -18.89 14.03
N ASP A 345 5.89 -18.53 13.35
CA ASP A 345 5.54 -17.14 13.05
C ASP A 345 5.61 -16.26 14.31
N GLY A 346 6.29 -15.12 14.21
CA GLY A 346 6.44 -14.18 15.32
C GLY A 346 5.13 -13.51 15.73
N GLY A 347 4.11 -13.52 14.87
CA GLY A 347 2.78 -12.99 15.12
C GLY A 347 1.99 -13.72 16.20
N LEU A 348 2.45 -14.90 16.63
CA LEU A 348 1.90 -15.60 17.79
C LEU A 348 2.24 -14.92 19.13
N VAL A 349 3.33 -14.14 19.16
CA VAL A 349 3.79 -13.44 20.38
C VAL A 349 3.79 -11.92 20.18
N ALA A 350 4.34 -11.44 19.05
CA ALA A 350 4.53 -10.02 18.76
C ALA A 350 4.09 -9.65 17.34
N ASN A 351 2.77 -9.59 17.08
CA ASN A 351 2.26 -9.21 15.75
C ASN A 351 2.59 -7.76 15.36
N ASN A 352 2.61 -6.85 16.33
CA ASN A 352 3.16 -5.50 16.18
C ASN A 352 4.50 -5.46 16.93
N PRO A 353 5.65 -5.46 16.23
CA PRO A 353 6.95 -5.63 16.86
C PRO A 353 7.57 -4.31 17.36
N THR A 354 6.79 -3.24 17.46
CA THR A 354 7.33 -1.90 17.73
C THR A 354 7.98 -1.83 19.10
N LEU A 355 7.28 -2.29 20.15
CA LEU A 355 7.80 -2.25 21.51
C LEU A 355 8.95 -3.24 21.71
N ASP A 356 8.82 -4.45 21.16
CA ASP A 356 9.87 -5.48 21.24
C ASP A 356 11.15 -5.05 20.52
N GLY A 357 11.00 -4.47 19.32
CA GLY A 357 12.10 -3.91 18.56
C GLY A 357 12.78 -2.76 19.32
N MET A 358 12.01 -1.83 19.89
CA MET A 358 12.58 -0.73 20.69
C MET A 358 13.33 -1.25 21.92
N ALA A 359 12.80 -2.25 22.62
CA ALA A 359 13.46 -2.85 23.78
C ALA A 359 14.80 -3.49 23.40
N GLU A 360 14.84 -4.28 22.33
CA GLU A 360 16.06 -4.88 21.78
C GLU A 360 17.08 -3.82 21.35
N ILE A 361 16.63 -2.73 20.72
CA ILE A 361 17.51 -1.62 20.30
C ILE A 361 18.16 -0.97 21.52
N ILE A 362 17.40 -0.68 22.58
CA ILE A 362 17.92 -0.11 23.82
C ILE A 362 18.94 -1.06 24.45
N GLU A 363 18.64 -2.35 24.52
CA GLU A 363 19.55 -3.35 25.09
C GLU A 363 20.85 -3.47 24.29
N GLN A 364 20.74 -3.51 22.96
CA GLN A 364 21.90 -3.55 22.08
C GLN A 364 22.76 -2.28 22.21
N GLY A 365 22.14 -1.11 22.31
CA GLY A 365 22.84 0.15 22.54
C GLY A 365 23.65 0.14 23.85
N LYS A 366 23.08 -0.41 24.92
CA LYS A 366 23.81 -0.61 26.20
C LYS A 366 25.03 -1.52 26.03
N LYS A 367 24.87 -2.65 25.32
CA LYS A 367 25.97 -3.59 25.03
C LYS A 367 27.10 -2.93 24.22
N GLU A 368 26.75 -2.02 23.32
CA GLU A 368 27.71 -1.28 22.48
C GLU A 368 28.27 -0.02 23.14
N GLY A 369 27.85 0.32 24.35
CA GLY A 369 28.25 1.56 25.03
C GLY A 369 27.70 2.83 24.35
N LYS A 370 26.61 2.70 23.58
CA LYS A 370 25.94 3.78 22.83
C LYS A 370 24.50 3.93 23.31
N PRO A 371 24.23 4.84 24.26
CA PRO A 371 22.87 5.13 24.71
C PRO A 371 21.97 5.50 23.53
N VAL A 372 20.79 4.88 23.46
CA VAL A 372 19.84 5.09 22.37
C VAL A 372 18.89 6.23 22.74
N LYS A 373 18.75 7.19 21.83
CA LYS A 373 17.70 8.20 21.86
C LYS A 373 16.90 8.09 20.57
N PHE A 374 15.61 7.77 20.66
CA PHE A 374 14.76 7.66 19.47
C PHE A 374 14.37 9.04 18.96
N GLY A 375 14.70 9.34 17.71
CA GLY A 375 14.28 10.56 17.01
C GLY A 375 12.91 10.38 16.36
N MET A 376 12.65 9.19 15.81
CA MET A 376 11.38 8.82 15.21
C MET A 376 11.16 7.31 15.25
N VAL A 377 9.91 6.91 15.49
CA VAL A 377 9.43 5.54 15.31
C VAL A 377 8.20 5.58 14.42
N LEU A 378 8.29 4.97 13.23
CA LEU A 378 7.18 4.82 12.31
C LEU A 378 6.66 3.38 12.41
N SER A 379 5.49 3.18 13.02
CA SER A 379 4.80 1.88 13.04
C SER A 379 3.72 1.83 11.97
N LEU A 380 3.80 0.83 11.10
CA LEU A 380 2.85 0.59 10.02
C LEU A 380 2.10 -0.72 10.26
N GLY A 381 0.77 -0.61 10.36
CA GLY A 381 -0.14 -1.74 10.49
C GLY A 381 -0.59 -2.31 9.14
N THR A 382 -1.10 -3.54 9.15
CA THR A 382 -1.72 -4.18 7.98
C THR A 382 -3.25 -3.98 7.91
N GLY A 383 -3.77 -3.00 8.66
CA GLY A 383 -5.21 -2.72 8.75
C GLY A 383 -5.97 -3.61 9.73
N PHE A 384 -7.16 -3.17 10.10
CA PHE A 384 -8.03 -3.85 11.07
C PHE A 384 -9.37 -4.20 10.42
N SER A 385 -9.88 -5.41 10.66
CA SER A 385 -11.24 -5.78 10.23
C SER A 385 -12.25 -5.10 11.15
N PRO A 386 -13.29 -4.40 10.65
CA PRO A 386 -14.29 -3.78 11.51
C PRO A 386 -14.80 -4.78 12.55
N LYS A 387 -14.93 -4.35 13.82
CA LYS A 387 -15.52 -5.19 14.86
C LYS A 387 -16.99 -5.40 14.50
N GLU A 388 -17.37 -6.60 14.09
CA GLU A 388 -18.79 -6.97 14.07
C GLU A 388 -19.28 -7.07 15.50
N GLN A 389 -20.36 -6.36 15.82
CA GLN A 389 -20.97 -6.41 17.12
C GLN A 389 -21.75 -7.72 17.23
N THR A 390 -21.09 -8.78 17.72
CA THR A 390 -21.75 -10.05 17.99
C THR A 390 -22.53 -9.94 19.31
N LYS A 391 -23.74 -10.49 19.35
CA LYS A 391 -24.52 -10.60 20.60
C LYS A 391 -24.02 -11.73 21.51
N GLU A 392 -23.11 -12.55 21.00
CA GLU A 392 -22.57 -13.73 21.68
C GLU A 392 -21.06 -13.59 21.82
N VAL A 393 -20.56 -13.86 23.03
CA VAL A 393 -19.14 -13.95 23.33
C VAL A 393 -18.75 -15.41 23.20
N GLU A 394 -18.05 -15.78 22.13
CA GLU A 394 -17.37 -17.08 22.07
C GLU A 394 -16.16 -17.03 23.01
N LEU A 395 -16.24 -17.80 24.10
CA LEU A 395 -15.20 -17.84 25.15
C LEU A 395 -14.03 -18.77 24.81
N PHE A 396 -14.15 -19.62 23.77
CA PHE A 396 -13.10 -20.56 23.39
C PHE A 396 -13.12 -20.82 21.89
N GLY A 397 -12.09 -20.34 21.19
CA GLY A 397 -11.80 -20.61 19.78
C GLY A 397 -10.32 -20.88 19.60
#